data_AF-A0A6J5UCE1-F1
#
_entry.id   AF-A0A6J5UCE1-F1
#
_cell.length_a   1.000
_cell.length_b   1.000
_cell.length_c   1.000
_cell.angle_alpha   90.00
_cell.angle_beta   90.00
_cell.angle_gamma   90.00
#
_symmetry.space_group_name_H-M   'P 1'
#
loop_
_entity.id
_entity.type
_entity.pdbx_description
1 polymer ?
#
loop_
_entity_poly.entity_id
_entity_poly.type
_entity_poly.pdbx_seq_one_letter_code
_entity_poly.pdbx_strand_id
1 'polypeptide(L)'
;MEKKEKEEAEVVPMLEWYFWLAKWRVQLFGRQWNFFDVTSVIVVSVLHCLALLAPFHFNWGAVWVAIALNSISGVGITLSYHRNLAHKSFKLPKWLEYFFAYCAVLGLQGSPLEWVSTHRNHHQFTDTWSDPHSPIAKGLWFSHIGWVFDYRSRFGSLKLYCNVIVGSFSLYLSSCNLACDDRYRKKEVRILLHYEGRLNNVGDLKKQPYYIFLHYTYLFHSVALGVLLYVVGGLPFLVWGMDLFH
;
A
#
# COMPACT_ATOMS: atom_id res chain seq x y z
N MET A 1 4.95 21.83 37.10
CA MET A 1 5.92 21.89 35.99
C MET A 1 5.84 20.56 35.25
N GLU A 2 4.97 20.47 34.24
CA GLU A 2 4.87 19.28 33.39
C GLU A 2 5.05 19.77 31.95
N LYS A 3 6.25 19.58 31.41
CA LYS A 3 6.56 19.86 30.01
C LYS A 3 5.87 18.78 29.17
N LYS A 4 4.66 19.06 28.66
CA LYS A 4 4.15 18.37 27.48
C LYS A 4 5.00 18.84 26.30
N GLU A 5 5.98 18.03 25.93
CA GLU A 5 6.71 18.18 24.68
C GLU A 5 5.68 18.20 23.54
N LYS A 6 5.70 19.29 22.79
CA LYS A 6 5.02 19.39 21.50
C LYS A 6 5.72 18.41 20.56
N GLU A 7 5.11 17.26 20.29
CA GLU A 7 5.37 16.55 19.04
C GLU A 7 4.83 17.46 17.91
N GLU A 8 5.66 18.41 17.48
CA GLU A 8 5.52 18.95 16.13
C GLU A 8 5.74 17.77 15.21
N ALA A 9 4.67 17.37 14.50
CA ALA A 9 4.75 16.36 13.47
C ALA A 9 5.75 16.85 12.40
N GLU A 10 6.99 16.41 12.53
CA GLU A 10 8.05 16.65 11.57
C GLU A 10 7.57 16.09 10.23
N VAL A 11 7.25 16.98 9.30
CA VAL A 11 6.90 16.63 7.92
C VAL A 11 8.18 16.07 7.30
N VAL A 12 8.34 14.75 7.37
CA VAL A 12 9.47 14.05 6.78
C VAL A 12 9.53 14.43 5.29
N PRO A 13 10.60 15.07 4.78
CA PRO A 13 10.68 15.56 3.40
C PRO A 13 10.44 14.46 2.34
N MET A 14 10.67 13.20 2.72
CA MET A 14 10.45 12.01 1.90
C MET A 14 8.96 11.73 1.60
N LEU A 15 8.01 12.41 2.26
CA LEU A 15 6.57 12.29 2.02
C LEU A 15 6.00 13.27 0.98
N GLU A 16 6.75 14.30 0.59
CA GLU A 16 6.27 15.37 -0.32
C GLU A 16 5.81 14.82 -1.67
N TRP A 17 6.62 14.00 -2.33
CA TRP A 17 6.27 13.44 -3.65
C TRP A 17 5.11 12.44 -3.58
N TYR A 18 5.05 11.64 -2.51
CA TYR A 18 3.95 10.70 -2.28
C TYR A 18 2.63 11.46 -2.14
N PHE A 19 2.65 12.60 -1.46
CA PHE A 19 1.51 13.50 -1.35
C PHE A 19 1.06 14.06 -2.71
N TRP A 20 1.99 14.45 -3.59
CA TRP A 20 1.65 14.93 -4.94
C TRP A 20 0.99 13.84 -5.81
N LEU A 21 1.53 12.62 -5.81
CA LEU A 21 0.93 11.48 -6.51
C LEU A 21 -0.44 11.13 -5.94
N ALA A 22 -0.56 11.18 -4.61
CA ALA A 22 -1.82 11.01 -3.90
C ALA A 22 -2.77 12.20 -4.04
N LYS A 23 -2.39 13.33 -4.66
CA LYS A 23 -3.25 14.50 -4.92
C LYS A 23 -3.71 14.57 -6.36
N TRP A 24 -2.93 14.07 -7.31
CA TRP A 24 -3.35 13.98 -8.70
C TRP A 24 -4.66 13.19 -8.82
N ARG A 25 -5.64 13.73 -9.55
CA ARG A 25 -6.95 13.13 -9.75
C ARG A 25 -7.38 13.21 -11.21
N VAL A 26 -7.93 12.11 -11.71
CA VAL A 26 -8.66 12.06 -12.98
C VAL A 26 -10.04 11.44 -12.73
N GLN A 27 -11.07 11.98 -13.38
CA GLN A 27 -12.42 11.46 -13.24
C GLN A 27 -12.71 10.46 -14.35
N LEU A 28 -12.87 9.19 -13.98
CA LEU A 28 -13.17 8.09 -14.90
C LEU A 28 -14.29 7.24 -14.31
N PHE A 29 -15.28 6.89 -15.13
CA PHE A 29 -16.44 6.08 -14.73
C PHE A 29 -17.15 6.61 -13.46
N GLY A 30 -17.28 7.93 -13.33
CA GLY A 30 -17.92 8.56 -12.17
C GLY A 30 -17.13 8.49 -10.85
N ARG A 31 -15.92 7.89 -10.84
CA ARG A 31 -15.01 7.85 -9.69
C ARG A 31 -13.81 8.77 -9.91
N GLN A 32 -13.28 9.32 -8.83
CA GLN A 32 -12.01 10.03 -8.81
C GLN A 32 -10.86 9.03 -8.64
N TRP A 33 -10.01 8.91 -9.64
CA TRP A 33 -8.85 8.02 -9.67
C TRP A 33 -7.58 8.80 -9.38
N ASN A 34 -6.68 8.23 -8.61
CA ASN A 34 -5.35 8.82 -8.38
C ASN A 34 -4.24 8.00 -9.04
N PHE A 35 -2.99 8.43 -8.85
CA PHE A 35 -1.84 7.80 -9.47
C PHE A 35 -1.70 6.34 -9.06
N PHE A 36 -1.93 6.02 -7.78
CA PHE A 36 -1.84 4.66 -7.25
C PHE A 36 -2.95 3.75 -7.80
N ASP A 37 -4.17 4.28 -7.96
CA ASP A 37 -5.28 3.54 -8.57
C ASP A 37 -4.95 3.16 -10.01
N VAL A 38 -4.51 4.14 -10.81
CA VAL A 38 -4.14 3.95 -12.22
C VAL A 38 -2.95 3.01 -12.35
N THR A 39 -1.93 3.17 -11.50
CA THR A 39 -0.76 2.28 -11.48
C THR A 39 -1.16 0.85 -11.17
N SER A 40 -2.02 0.63 -10.17
CA SER A 40 -2.51 -0.72 -9.83
C SER A 40 -3.30 -1.34 -10.99
N VAL A 41 -4.15 -0.58 -11.69
CA VAL A 41 -4.83 -1.08 -12.89
C VAL A 41 -3.82 -1.47 -13.97
N ILE A 42 -2.87 -0.60 -14.30
CA ILE A 42 -1.86 -0.88 -15.33
C ILE A 42 -1.07 -2.14 -14.98
N VAL A 43 -0.56 -2.26 -13.75
CA VAL A 43 0.24 -3.42 -13.33
C VAL A 43 -0.57 -4.71 -13.43
N VAL A 44 -1.80 -4.72 -12.89
CA VAL A 44 -2.65 -5.92 -12.95
C VAL A 44 -2.99 -6.27 -14.41
N SER A 45 -3.35 -5.29 -15.23
CA SER A 45 -3.64 -5.52 -16.66
C SER A 45 -2.44 -6.06 -17.43
N VAL A 46 -1.24 -5.53 -17.20
CA VAL A 46 -0.01 -6.02 -17.85
C VAL A 46 0.27 -7.48 -17.48
N LEU A 47 0.18 -7.83 -16.20
CA LEU A 47 0.38 -9.22 -15.74
C LEU A 47 -0.66 -10.17 -16.36
N HIS A 48 -1.94 -9.78 -16.40
CA HIS A 48 -2.96 -10.62 -17.02
C HIS A 48 -2.76 -10.76 -18.53
N CYS A 49 -2.32 -9.70 -19.22
CA CYS A 49 -1.99 -9.78 -20.63
C CYS A 49 -0.77 -10.68 -20.89
N LEU A 50 0.25 -10.65 -20.02
CA LEU A 50 1.37 -11.57 -20.07
C LEU A 50 0.91 -13.02 -19.86
N ALA A 51 0.00 -13.26 -18.92
CA ALA A 51 -0.53 -14.60 -18.63
C ALA A 51 -1.22 -15.25 -19.84
N LEU A 52 -1.88 -14.45 -20.69
CA LEU A 52 -2.47 -14.92 -21.94
C LEU A 52 -1.42 -15.44 -22.95
N LEU A 53 -0.15 -15.05 -22.80
CA LEU A 53 0.96 -15.52 -23.62
C LEU A 53 1.55 -16.86 -23.15
N ALA A 54 1.18 -17.34 -21.96
CA ALA A 54 1.74 -18.55 -21.35
C ALA A 54 1.61 -19.81 -22.22
N PRO A 55 0.48 -20.09 -22.90
CA PRO A 55 0.36 -21.25 -23.79
C PRO A 55 1.34 -21.22 -24.97
N PHE A 56 1.72 -20.02 -25.44
CA PHE A 56 2.61 -19.83 -26.58
C PHE A 56 4.10 -19.83 -26.18
N HIS A 57 4.39 -19.72 -24.89
CA HIS A 57 5.75 -19.67 -24.34
C HIS A 57 5.99 -20.79 -23.31
N PHE A 58 5.40 -21.96 -23.54
CA PHE A 58 5.55 -23.10 -22.62
C PHE A 58 7.00 -23.59 -22.53
N ASN A 59 7.52 -23.69 -21.32
CA ASN A 59 8.86 -24.21 -21.05
C ASN A 59 8.91 -24.83 -19.65
N TRP A 60 9.30 -26.09 -19.52
CA TRP A 60 9.32 -26.79 -18.23
C TRP A 60 10.23 -26.13 -17.18
N GLY A 61 11.38 -25.59 -17.58
CA GLY A 61 12.26 -24.84 -16.68
C GLY A 61 11.58 -23.59 -16.13
N ALA A 62 10.88 -22.85 -17.01
CA ALA A 62 10.10 -21.68 -16.62
C ALA A 62 8.95 -22.03 -15.67
N VAL A 63 8.25 -23.14 -15.92
CA VAL A 63 7.19 -23.66 -15.01
C VAL A 63 7.76 -23.96 -13.62
N TRP A 64 8.91 -24.65 -13.53
CA TRP A 64 9.51 -24.96 -12.23
C TRP A 64 9.98 -23.72 -11.48
N VAL A 65 10.59 -22.76 -12.19
CA VAL A 65 10.96 -21.45 -11.61
C VAL A 65 9.72 -20.75 -11.07
N ALA A 66 8.63 -20.76 -11.82
CA ALA A 66 7.39 -20.12 -11.39
C ALA A 66 6.76 -20.79 -10.16
N ILE A 67 6.74 -22.13 -10.10
CA ILE A 67 6.31 -22.88 -8.91
C ILE A 67 7.18 -22.53 -7.69
N ALA A 68 8.51 -22.45 -7.89
CA ALA A 68 9.43 -22.09 -6.82
C ALA A 68 9.20 -20.66 -6.32
N LEU A 69 9.07 -19.69 -7.23
CA LEU A 69 8.79 -18.29 -6.89
C LEU A 69 7.47 -18.13 -6.16
N ASN A 70 6.40 -18.79 -6.64
CA ASN A 70 5.09 -18.79 -5.98
C ASN A 70 5.15 -19.41 -4.57
N SER A 71 5.91 -20.50 -4.40
CA SER A 71 6.09 -21.13 -3.09
C SER A 71 6.85 -20.23 -2.13
N ILE A 72 7.93 -19.60 -2.59
CA ILE A 72 8.77 -18.70 -1.79
C ILE A 72 7.98 -17.45 -1.39
N SER A 73 7.26 -16.82 -2.31
CA SER A 73 6.45 -15.64 -2.01
C SER A 73 5.26 -15.99 -1.12
N GLY A 74 4.57 -17.11 -1.37
CA GLY A 74 3.46 -17.60 -0.56
C GLY A 74 3.88 -17.89 0.88
N VAL A 75 5.04 -18.52 1.09
CA VAL A 75 5.64 -18.69 2.43
C VAL A 75 6.01 -17.33 3.02
N GLY A 76 6.60 -16.43 2.24
CA GLY A 76 6.90 -15.07 2.69
C GLY A 76 5.66 -14.35 3.23
N ILE A 77 4.55 -14.39 2.51
CA ILE A 77 3.29 -13.73 2.89
C ILE A 77 2.69 -14.39 4.13
N THR A 78 2.55 -15.71 4.11
CA THR A 78 1.90 -16.44 5.22
C THR A 78 2.73 -16.43 6.51
N LEU A 79 4.04 -16.60 6.42
CA LEU A 79 4.93 -16.63 7.57
C LEU A 79 5.28 -15.22 8.04
N SER A 80 5.75 -14.34 7.14
CA SER A 80 6.21 -12.99 7.49
C SER A 80 5.05 -12.01 7.60
N TYR A 81 4.46 -11.58 6.49
CA TYR A 81 3.44 -10.52 6.49
C TYR A 81 2.26 -10.85 7.43
N HIS A 82 1.72 -12.05 7.32
CA HIS A 82 0.53 -12.47 8.05
C HIS A 82 0.85 -12.79 9.53
N ARG A 83 1.56 -13.89 9.81
CA ARG A 83 1.70 -14.39 11.18
C ARG A 83 2.71 -13.60 12.02
N ASN A 84 3.85 -13.24 11.45
CA ASN A 84 4.91 -12.57 12.18
C ASN A 84 4.69 -11.04 12.28
N LEU A 85 4.44 -10.35 11.17
CA LEU A 85 4.33 -8.88 11.16
C LEU A 85 2.93 -8.40 11.55
N ALA A 86 1.86 -8.95 10.97
CA ALA A 86 0.51 -8.49 11.27
C ALA A 86 0.00 -8.99 12.63
N HIS A 87 0.08 -10.30 12.87
CA HIS A 87 -0.44 -10.92 14.09
C HIS A 87 0.56 -11.03 15.25
N LYS A 88 1.86 -10.85 15.00
CA LYS A 88 2.92 -10.98 16.02
C LYS A 88 2.87 -12.32 16.78
N SER A 89 2.45 -13.38 16.10
CA SER A 89 2.23 -14.70 16.71
C SER A 89 3.53 -15.37 17.19
N PHE A 90 4.67 -14.98 16.61
CA PHE A 90 6.00 -15.42 17.02
C PHE A 90 7.05 -14.37 16.66
N LYS A 91 8.25 -14.50 17.24
CA LYS A 91 9.41 -13.65 16.95
C LYS A 91 10.45 -14.43 16.16
N LEU A 92 11.01 -13.82 15.12
CA LEU A 92 12.14 -14.35 14.37
C LEU A 92 13.41 -13.54 14.68
N PRO A 93 14.61 -14.11 14.52
CA PRO A 93 15.82 -13.30 14.44
C PRO A 93 15.71 -12.36 13.23
N LYS A 94 16.22 -11.12 13.38
CA LYS A 94 15.95 -10.03 12.40
C LYS A 94 16.37 -10.34 10.97
N TRP A 95 17.48 -11.04 10.77
CA TRP A 95 17.93 -11.42 9.43
C TRP A 95 16.92 -12.35 8.72
N LEU A 96 16.29 -13.27 9.46
CA LEU A 96 15.33 -14.22 8.93
C LEU A 96 13.96 -13.56 8.73
N GLU A 97 13.57 -12.68 9.66
CA GLU A 97 12.38 -11.83 9.52
C GLU A 97 12.43 -10.99 8.24
N TYR A 98 13.57 -10.34 8.00
CA TYR A 98 13.80 -9.50 6.81
C TYR A 98 13.84 -10.33 5.53
N PHE A 99 14.51 -11.49 5.56
CA PHE A 99 14.54 -12.41 4.44
C PHE A 99 13.12 -12.80 3.98
N PHE A 100 12.27 -13.31 4.89
CA PHE A 100 10.92 -13.70 4.51
C PHE A 100 10.03 -12.50 4.14
N ALA A 101 10.25 -11.33 4.73
CA ALA A 101 9.58 -10.11 4.30
C ALA A 101 9.96 -9.70 2.87
N TYR A 102 11.21 -9.92 2.45
CA TYR A 102 11.64 -9.70 1.08
C TYR A 102 10.98 -10.70 0.11
N CYS A 103 10.94 -11.99 0.48
CA CYS A 103 10.23 -13.01 -0.29
C CYS A 103 8.76 -12.62 -0.52
N ALA A 104 8.10 -12.05 0.49
CA ALA A 104 6.71 -11.57 0.38
C ALA A 104 6.57 -10.38 -0.59
N VAL A 105 7.55 -9.46 -0.63
CA VAL A 105 7.56 -8.33 -1.58
C VAL A 105 7.52 -8.81 -3.03
N LEU A 106 8.21 -9.91 -3.34
CA LEU A 106 8.20 -10.50 -4.69
C LEU A 106 6.81 -10.99 -5.11
N GLY A 107 5.92 -11.25 -4.14
CA GLY A 107 4.54 -11.72 -4.37
C GLY A 107 3.56 -10.68 -4.88
N LEU A 108 3.98 -9.44 -5.10
CA LEU A 108 3.15 -8.39 -5.70
C LEU A 108 1.81 -8.07 -4.97
N GLN A 109 1.67 -8.39 -3.68
CA GLN A 109 0.46 -8.08 -2.87
C GLN A 109 0.49 -6.73 -2.13
N GLY A 110 1.45 -5.86 -2.46
CA GLY A 110 1.70 -4.61 -1.78
C GLY A 110 2.91 -4.67 -0.84
N SER A 111 3.35 -3.49 -0.44
CA SER A 111 4.49 -3.35 0.47
C SER A 111 4.20 -3.90 1.88
N PRO A 112 5.22 -4.16 2.71
CA PRO A 112 5.00 -4.67 4.07
C PRO A 112 4.12 -3.74 4.91
N LEU A 113 4.31 -2.42 4.77
CA LEU A 113 3.52 -1.42 5.48
C LEU A 113 2.04 -1.44 5.05
N GLU A 114 1.79 -1.49 3.75
CA GLU A 114 0.44 -1.48 3.18
C GLU A 114 -0.31 -2.76 3.51
N TRP A 115 0.31 -3.92 3.28
CA TRP A 115 -0.32 -5.22 3.49
C TRP A 115 -0.67 -5.41 4.97
N VAL A 116 0.29 -5.19 5.88
CA VAL A 116 0.08 -5.37 7.32
C VAL A 116 -0.95 -4.39 7.85
N SER A 117 -0.92 -3.14 7.38
CA SER A 117 -1.90 -2.13 7.78
C SER A 117 -3.32 -2.50 7.34
N THR A 118 -3.48 -2.89 6.09
CA THR A 118 -4.75 -3.35 5.51
C THR A 118 -5.27 -4.56 6.27
N HIS A 119 -4.42 -5.55 6.49
CA HIS A 119 -4.77 -6.80 7.19
C HIS A 119 -5.19 -6.55 8.64
N ARG A 120 -4.45 -5.72 9.39
CA ARG A 120 -4.83 -5.30 10.75
C ARG A 120 -6.19 -4.60 10.76
N ASN A 121 -6.47 -3.73 9.78
CA ASN A 121 -7.77 -3.06 9.65
C ASN A 121 -8.90 -4.03 9.28
N HIS A 122 -8.65 -5.00 8.40
CA HIS A 122 -9.61 -6.04 8.07
C HIS A 122 -10.03 -6.79 9.33
N HIS A 123 -9.09 -7.26 10.14
CA HIS A 123 -9.41 -7.95 11.40
C HIS A 123 -10.08 -7.06 12.44
N GLN A 124 -9.73 -5.78 12.51
CA GLN A 124 -10.31 -4.86 13.49
C GLN A 124 -11.76 -4.48 13.14
N PHE A 125 -12.09 -4.43 11.85
CA PHE A 125 -13.37 -3.90 11.36
C PHE A 125 -14.15 -4.90 10.50
N THR A 126 -13.89 -6.20 10.66
CA THR A 126 -14.41 -7.29 9.82
C THR A 126 -15.89 -7.10 9.51
N ASP A 127 -16.23 -7.24 8.22
CA ASP A 127 -17.60 -7.17 7.72
C ASP A 127 -18.34 -5.85 7.94
N THR A 128 -17.62 -4.79 8.27
CA THR A 128 -18.16 -3.42 8.31
C THR A 128 -17.71 -2.61 7.10
N TRP A 129 -18.29 -1.41 6.92
CA TRP A 129 -17.84 -0.44 5.91
C TRP A 129 -16.38 0.02 6.09
N SER A 130 -15.84 -0.10 7.31
CA SER A 130 -14.46 0.27 7.62
C SER A 130 -13.45 -0.80 7.20
N ASP A 131 -13.87 -2.06 7.03
CA ASP A 131 -13.02 -3.12 6.47
C ASP A 131 -12.62 -2.76 5.03
N PRO A 132 -11.31 -2.76 4.70
CA PRO A 132 -10.81 -2.46 3.35
C PRO A 132 -11.54 -3.24 2.26
N HIS A 133 -11.85 -4.52 2.49
CA HIS A 133 -12.30 -5.46 1.47
C HIS A 133 -13.42 -6.38 1.99
N SER A 134 -14.38 -5.82 2.74
CA SER A 134 -15.51 -6.61 3.25
C SER A 134 -16.38 -7.17 2.11
N PRO A 135 -16.60 -8.50 2.07
CA PRO A 135 -17.54 -9.10 1.13
C PRO A 135 -19.00 -8.79 1.47
N ILE A 136 -19.33 -8.62 2.75
CA ILE A 136 -20.69 -8.35 3.23
C ILE A 136 -21.10 -6.89 3.00
N ALA A 137 -20.25 -5.93 3.41
CA ALA A 137 -20.59 -4.52 3.31
C ALA A 137 -20.40 -3.97 1.89
N LYS A 138 -19.39 -4.44 1.14
CA LYS A 138 -19.03 -3.86 -0.18
C LYS A 138 -19.31 -4.80 -1.37
N GLY A 139 -19.67 -6.05 -1.12
CA GLY A 139 -20.02 -7.04 -2.14
C GLY A 139 -18.84 -7.86 -2.66
N LEU A 140 -19.16 -9.02 -3.26
CA LEU A 140 -18.21 -10.06 -3.69
C LEU A 140 -17.14 -9.55 -4.66
N TRP A 141 -17.53 -8.85 -5.72
CA TRP A 141 -16.58 -8.40 -6.74
C TRP A 141 -15.62 -7.34 -6.21
N PHE A 142 -16.10 -6.50 -5.28
CA PHE A 142 -15.28 -5.49 -4.66
C PHE A 142 -14.24 -6.13 -3.71
N SER A 143 -14.65 -7.07 -2.87
CA SER A 143 -13.73 -7.78 -1.97
C SER A 143 -12.75 -8.67 -2.72
N HIS A 144 -13.14 -9.23 -3.87
CA HIS A 144 -12.27 -10.09 -4.67
C HIS A 144 -11.14 -9.31 -5.36
N ILE A 145 -11.46 -8.23 -6.07
CA ILE A 145 -10.45 -7.47 -6.84
C ILE A 145 -10.66 -5.96 -6.81
N GLY A 146 -11.90 -5.47 -6.66
CA GLY A 146 -12.18 -4.03 -6.76
C GLY A 146 -11.43 -3.16 -5.76
N TRP A 147 -11.20 -3.65 -4.53
CA TRP A 147 -10.48 -2.93 -3.49
C TRP A 147 -9.00 -2.66 -3.83
N VAL A 148 -8.38 -3.52 -4.66
CA VAL A 148 -7.00 -3.35 -5.12
C VAL A 148 -6.85 -2.05 -5.93
N PHE A 149 -7.89 -1.68 -6.67
CA PHE A 149 -7.93 -0.47 -7.48
C PHE A 149 -8.47 0.76 -6.73
N ASP A 150 -8.76 0.63 -5.43
CA ASP A 150 -9.25 1.73 -4.60
C ASP A 150 -8.24 2.10 -3.51
N TYR A 151 -7.46 3.14 -3.80
CA TYR A 151 -6.49 3.74 -2.88
C TYR A 151 -7.11 4.09 -1.54
N ARG A 152 -8.39 4.50 -1.49
CA ARG A 152 -9.04 4.85 -0.21
C ARG A 152 -9.25 3.63 0.67
N SER A 153 -9.53 2.47 0.06
CA SER A 153 -9.64 1.21 0.76
C SER A 153 -8.27 0.72 1.25
N ARG A 154 -7.21 0.87 0.45
CA ARG A 154 -5.84 0.43 0.81
C ARG A 154 -5.13 1.36 1.81
N PHE A 155 -5.16 2.66 1.57
CA PHE A 155 -4.37 3.65 2.32
C PHE A 155 -5.22 4.57 3.21
N GLY A 156 -6.55 4.48 3.14
CA GLY A 156 -7.45 5.40 3.81
C GLY A 156 -7.77 6.64 2.95
N SER A 157 -8.75 7.42 3.40
CA SER A 157 -9.07 8.68 2.75
C SER A 157 -8.13 9.77 3.26
N LEU A 158 -7.55 10.57 2.36
CA LEU A 158 -6.95 11.85 2.74
C LEU A 158 -8.08 12.72 3.31
N LYS A 159 -8.21 12.77 4.63
CA LYS A 159 -9.00 13.79 5.30
C LYS A 159 -8.05 14.92 5.65
N LEU A 160 -8.17 16.04 4.94
CA LEU A 160 -7.52 17.27 5.37
C LEU A 160 -8.28 17.80 6.58
N TYR A 161 -7.70 17.62 7.76
CA TYR A 161 -8.10 18.41 8.91
C TYR A 161 -7.38 19.74 8.83
N CYS A 162 -8.11 20.85 8.88
CA CYS A 162 -7.51 22.15 9.15
C CYS A 162 -7.64 22.40 10.65
N ASN A 163 -6.51 22.57 11.32
CA ASN A 163 -6.52 23.15 12.64
C ASN A 163 -6.67 24.67 12.51
N VAL A 164 -7.85 25.20 12.84
CA VAL A 164 -8.04 26.65 12.90
C VAL A 164 -7.73 27.08 14.32
N ILE A 165 -6.55 27.68 14.50
CA ILE A 165 -6.14 28.29 15.76
C ILE A 165 -6.81 29.66 15.86
N VAL A 166 -7.71 29.85 16.84
CA VAL A 166 -8.31 31.15 17.15
C VAL A 166 -7.91 31.51 18.58
N GLY A 167 -6.85 32.31 18.72
CA GLY A 167 -6.26 32.61 20.03
C GLY A 167 -5.62 31.36 20.65
N SER A 168 -5.97 31.02 21.90
CA SER A 168 -5.46 29.82 22.60
C SER A 168 -6.31 28.56 22.37
N PHE A 169 -7.37 28.63 21.57
CA PHE A 169 -8.28 27.51 21.30
C PHE A 169 -7.99 26.87 19.94
N SER A 170 -7.90 25.54 19.94
CA SER A 170 -7.71 24.69 18.75
C SER A 170 -9.04 24.08 18.35
N LEU A 171 -9.54 24.38 17.15
CA LEU A 171 -10.76 23.79 16.59
C LEU A 171 -10.42 22.85 15.44
N TYR A 172 -10.85 21.59 15.54
CA TYR A 172 -10.64 20.56 14.52
C TYR A 172 -11.88 20.47 13.63
N LEU A 173 -11.78 20.94 12.38
CA LEU A 173 -12.87 20.82 11.40
C LEU A 173 -12.60 19.60 10.50
N SER A 174 -13.52 18.63 10.51
CA SER A 174 -13.36 17.33 9.82
C SER A 174 -13.51 17.39 8.29
N SER A 175 -13.83 18.54 7.69
CA SER A 175 -14.04 18.67 6.25
C SER A 175 -13.78 20.10 5.81
N CYS A 176 -12.51 20.47 5.64
CA CYS A 176 -12.20 21.77 5.05
C CYS A 176 -12.34 21.72 3.53
N ASN A 177 -13.57 21.99 3.06
CA ASN A 177 -13.82 22.60 1.74
C ASN A 177 -13.39 24.09 1.71
N LEU A 178 -12.40 24.48 2.54
CA LEU A 178 -11.94 25.87 2.68
C LEU A 178 -11.13 26.37 1.49
N ALA A 179 -10.86 25.53 0.49
CA ALA A 179 -10.34 26.00 -0.79
C ALA A 179 -11.33 26.92 -1.55
N CYS A 180 -12.59 27.05 -1.09
CA CYS A 180 -13.63 27.83 -1.76
C CYS A 180 -14.23 29.03 -0.98
N ASP A 181 -13.81 29.35 0.26
CA ASP A 181 -14.36 30.51 1.00
C ASP A 181 -13.30 31.58 1.26
N ASP A 182 -13.30 32.62 0.42
CA ASP A 182 -12.41 33.79 0.47
C ASP A 182 -12.51 34.60 1.79
N ARG A 183 -13.51 34.32 2.64
CA ARG A 183 -13.73 35.07 3.90
C ARG A 183 -12.69 34.79 5.00
N TYR A 184 -11.88 33.75 4.90
CA TYR A 184 -10.92 33.37 5.95
C TYR A 184 -9.47 33.85 5.71
N ARG A 185 -9.21 34.62 4.64
CA ARG A 185 -7.88 35.13 4.25
C ARG A 185 -7.23 36.10 5.26
N LYS A 186 -7.94 36.57 6.30
CA LYS A 186 -7.51 37.66 7.20
C LYS A 186 -7.20 37.27 8.65
N LYS A 187 -7.22 36.00 9.03
CA LYS A 187 -6.73 35.55 10.36
C LYS A 187 -5.48 34.71 10.17
N GLU A 188 -4.53 34.76 11.10
CA GLU A 188 -3.34 33.89 11.13
C GLU A 188 -3.76 32.42 11.30
N VAL A 189 -4.32 31.83 10.24
CA VAL A 189 -4.73 30.44 10.19
C VAL A 189 -3.48 29.64 9.87
N ARG A 190 -2.85 29.06 10.89
CA ARG A 190 -1.80 28.06 10.70
C ARG A 190 -2.47 26.72 10.36
N ILE A 191 -2.60 26.44 9.06
CA ILE A 191 -3.19 25.19 8.55
C ILE A 191 -2.25 24.03 8.89
N LEU A 192 -2.50 23.33 10.01
CA LEU A 192 -1.86 22.05 10.30
C LEU A 192 -2.68 20.93 9.63
N LEU A 193 -2.13 20.36 8.56
CA LEU A 193 -2.73 19.27 7.80
C LEU A 193 -2.52 17.96 8.56
N HIS A 194 -3.58 17.41 9.16
CA HIS A 194 -3.49 16.10 9.83
C HIS A 194 -3.82 14.98 8.83
N TYR A 195 -2.93 14.00 8.69
CA TYR A 195 -3.09 12.86 7.78
C TYR A 195 -3.53 11.62 8.56
N GLU A 196 -4.78 11.21 8.41
CA GLU A 196 -5.29 9.95 8.99
C GLU A 196 -5.30 8.85 7.93
N GLY A 197 -4.11 8.48 7.44
CA GLY A 197 -3.95 7.32 6.57
C GLY A 197 -4.03 6.01 7.36
N ARG A 198 -4.56 4.94 6.74
CA ARG A 198 -4.66 3.59 7.34
C ARG A 198 -3.30 3.06 7.85
N LEU A 199 -2.18 3.62 7.39
CA LEU A 199 -0.82 3.31 7.87
C LEU A 199 -0.51 3.81 9.30
N ASN A 200 -1.48 4.35 10.05
CA ASN A 200 -1.31 4.72 11.46
C ASN A 200 -1.12 3.50 12.38
N ASN A 201 -1.70 2.35 12.00
CA ASN A 201 -1.66 1.11 12.77
C ASN A 201 -0.38 0.27 12.55
N VAL A 202 0.64 0.79 11.85
CA VAL A 202 1.94 0.14 11.57
C VAL A 202 3.13 0.97 12.04
N GLY A 203 2.97 1.74 13.11
CA GLY A 203 4.05 2.52 13.71
C GLY A 203 5.27 1.69 14.14
N ASP A 204 5.07 0.41 14.44
CA ASP A 204 6.13 -0.56 14.74
C ASP A 204 7.01 -0.91 13.53
N LEU A 205 6.43 -0.95 12.33
CA LEU A 205 7.18 -1.17 11.08
C LEU A 205 7.85 0.13 10.62
N LYS A 206 7.19 1.28 10.80
CA LYS A 206 7.73 2.60 10.40
C LYS A 206 9.04 2.97 11.11
N LYS A 207 9.27 2.44 12.31
CA LYS A 207 10.52 2.64 13.06
C LYS A 207 11.72 1.92 12.45
N GLN A 208 11.52 1.02 11.50
CA GLN A 208 12.56 0.18 10.92
C GLN A 208 12.86 0.63 9.48
N PRO A 209 14.08 1.12 9.19
CA PRO A 209 14.45 1.62 7.86
C PRO A 209 14.26 0.58 6.75
N TYR A 210 14.43 -0.70 7.07
CA TYR A 210 14.25 -1.81 6.13
C TYR A 210 12.84 -1.84 5.53
N TYR A 211 11.79 -1.74 6.35
CA TYR A 211 10.41 -1.78 5.84
C TYR A 211 10.03 -0.49 5.12
N ILE A 212 10.61 0.65 5.52
CA ILE A 212 10.46 1.92 4.81
C ILE A 212 11.10 1.82 3.42
N PHE A 213 12.31 1.26 3.32
CA PHE A 213 12.97 1.00 2.04
C PHE A 213 12.07 0.15 1.14
N LEU A 214 11.64 -1.03 1.61
CA LEU A 214 10.76 -1.92 0.84
C LEU A 214 9.44 -1.27 0.42
N HIS A 215 8.91 -0.34 1.22
CA HIS A 215 7.70 0.41 0.87
C HIS A 215 7.91 1.31 -0.35
N TYR A 216 9.02 2.05 -0.37
CA TYR A 216 9.31 2.99 -1.45
C TYR A 216 9.90 2.34 -2.69
N THR A 217 10.63 1.23 -2.55
CA THR A 217 11.22 0.49 -3.66
C THR A 217 10.36 -0.67 -4.15
N TYR A 218 9.16 -0.83 -3.60
CA TYR A 218 8.26 -1.97 -3.84
C TYR A 218 8.17 -2.39 -5.32
N LEU A 219 7.78 -1.46 -6.21
CA LEU A 219 7.64 -1.76 -7.65
C LEU A 219 8.97 -2.09 -8.32
N PHE A 220 10.08 -1.48 -7.88
CA PHE A 220 11.39 -1.74 -8.46
C PHE A 220 11.86 -3.17 -8.21
N HIS A 221 11.51 -3.78 -7.07
CA HIS A 221 11.85 -5.17 -6.79
C HIS A 221 11.19 -6.13 -7.77
N SER A 222 9.92 -5.92 -8.08
CA SER A 222 9.18 -6.74 -9.04
C SER A 222 9.65 -6.52 -10.48
N VAL A 223 9.94 -5.27 -10.86
CA VAL A 223 10.54 -4.97 -12.18
C VAL A 223 11.92 -5.61 -12.32
N ALA A 224 12.76 -5.52 -11.29
CA ALA A 224 14.09 -6.13 -11.28
C ALA A 224 14.00 -7.66 -11.41
N LEU A 225 13.03 -8.30 -10.72
CA LEU A 225 12.78 -9.74 -10.86
C LEU A 225 12.37 -10.09 -12.30
N GLY A 226 11.45 -9.33 -12.90
CA GLY A 226 11.03 -9.55 -14.29
C GLY A 226 12.19 -9.42 -15.28
N VAL A 227 12.99 -8.36 -15.15
CA VAL A 227 14.20 -8.17 -15.99
C VAL A 227 15.18 -9.33 -15.80
N LEU A 228 15.41 -9.77 -14.57
CA LEU A 228 16.29 -10.91 -14.28
C LEU A 228 15.79 -12.20 -14.94
N LEU A 229 14.50 -12.51 -14.82
CA LEU A 229 13.88 -13.67 -15.46
C LEU A 229 14.03 -13.63 -16.98
N TYR A 230 13.81 -12.47 -17.58
CA TYR A 230 13.99 -12.27 -19.02
C TYR A 230 15.45 -12.48 -19.45
N VAL A 231 16.42 -11.93 -18.70
CA VAL A 231 17.84 -12.10 -19.01
C VAL A 231 18.29 -13.57 -18.87
N VAL A 232 17.76 -14.28 -17.88
CA VAL A 232 18.16 -15.68 -17.60
C VAL A 232 17.55 -16.66 -18.59
N GLY A 233 16.28 -16.49 -18.99
CA GLY A 233 15.56 -17.50 -19.75
C GLY A 233 14.59 -16.95 -20.80
N GLY A 234 14.70 -15.67 -21.14
CA GLY A 234 13.89 -15.02 -22.18
C GLY A 234 12.42 -14.87 -21.80
N LEU A 235 11.58 -14.73 -22.82
CA LEU A 235 10.13 -14.56 -22.67
C LEU A 235 9.45 -15.69 -21.88
N PRO A 236 9.78 -17.00 -22.06
CA PRO A 236 9.18 -18.05 -21.25
C PRO A 236 9.35 -17.83 -19.75
N PHE A 237 10.54 -17.46 -19.29
CA PHE A 237 10.80 -17.25 -17.87
C PHE A 237 10.14 -15.99 -17.33
N LEU A 238 10.06 -14.93 -18.14
CA LEU A 238 9.34 -13.71 -17.78
C LEU A 238 7.84 -13.98 -17.64
N VAL A 239 7.22 -14.59 -18.65
CA VAL A 239 5.78 -14.91 -18.69
C VAL A 239 5.44 -15.83 -17.52
N TRP A 240 6.02 -17.03 -17.46
CA TRP A 240 5.69 -17.98 -16.39
C TRP A 240 6.09 -17.47 -15.00
N GLY A 241 7.24 -16.82 -14.87
CA GLY A 241 7.77 -16.39 -13.57
C GLY A 241 7.08 -15.16 -12.98
N MET A 242 6.50 -14.28 -13.80
CA MET A 242 5.74 -13.11 -13.32
C MET A 242 4.24 -13.36 -13.23
N ASP A 243 3.69 -14.31 -14.01
CA ASP A 243 2.25 -14.53 -14.12
C ASP A 243 1.68 -15.51 -13.09
N LEU A 244 2.54 -16.20 -12.32
CA LEU A 244 2.12 -17.09 -11.24
C LEU A 244 1.99 -16.40 -9.87
N PHE A 245 2.07 -15.07 -9.84
CA PHE A 245 1.70 -14.27 -8.67
C PHE A 245 0.18 -13.96 -8.72
N HIS A 246 -0.60 -14.95 -8.25
CA HIS A 246 -2.06 -14.94 -7.99
C HIS A 246 -3.01 -15.40 -9.09
#